data_AF-A0A6N4XPH6-F1
#
_entry.id   AF-A0A6N4XPH6-F1
#
_cell.length_a   1.000
_cell.length_b   1.000
_cell.length_c   1.000
_cell.angle_alpha   90.00
_cell.angle_beta   90.00
_cell.angle_gamma   90.00
#
_symmetry.space_group_name_H-M   'P 1'
#
loop_
_entity.id
_entity.type
_entity.pdbx_description
1 polymer ?
#
loop_
_entity_poly.entity_id
_entity_poly.type
_entity_poly.pdbx_seq_one_letter_code
_entity_poly.pdbx_strand_id
1 'polypeptide(L)'
;MKNNAYPFYYIIVGLLSLALCLLVGLLSGVQYAIPDFIKESLPFTVLRPLRTLFALSWIFMTAIGGIFWYIQNEKINPVIMKSQFWIFTVTGFLIAICYIFKKFEGKNI
;
A
#
# COMPACT_ATOMS: atom_id res chain seq x y z
N MET A 1 30.66 -1.15 10.48
CA MET A 1 29.49 -0.38 9.98
C MET A 1 28.43 -1.39 9.55
N LYS A 2 27.42 -1.64 10.39
CA LYS A 2 26.38 -2.63 10.11
C LYS A 2 25.44 -2.02 9.08
N ASN A 3 25.58 -2.45 7.83
CA ASN A 3 24.83 -1.97 6.68
C ASN A 3 23.33 -2.22 6.88
N ASN A 4 22.64 -1.26 7.51
CA ASN A 4 21.20 -1.34 7.70
C ASN A 4 20.54 -0.93 6.38
N ALA A 5 20.47 -1.83 5.40
CA ALA A 5 19.80 -1.58 4.11
C ALA A 5 18.27 -1.44 4.23
N TYR A 6 17.72 -1.46 5.45
CA TYR A 6 16.29 -1.34 5.74
C TYR A 6 15.60 -0.09 5.15
N PRO A 7 16.19 1.13 5.19
CA PRO A 7 15.55 2.30 4.58
C PRO A 7 15.32 2.13 3.08
N PHE A 8 16.22 1.43 2.39
CA PHE A 8 16.08 1.14 0.97
C PHE A 8 14.89 0.22 0.68
N TYR A 9 14.67 -0.78 1.53
CA TYR A 9 13.49 -1.66 1.41
C TYR A 9 12.18 -0.88 1.58
N TYR A 10 12.11 0.09 2.50
CA TYR A 10 10.93 0.95 2.64
C TYR A 10 10.61 1.71 1.36
N ILE A 11 11.63 2.30 0.73
CA ILE A 11 11.49 3.07 -0.51
C ILE A 11 11.06 2.15 -1.66
N ILE A 12 11.67 0.97 -1.79
CA ILE A 12 11.31 -0.02 -2.83
C ILE A 12 9.85 -0.45 -2.68
N VAL A 13 9.42 -0.82 -1.47
CA VAL A 13 8.04 -1.30 -1.26
C VAL A 13 7.05 -0.14 -1.44
N GLY A 14 7.44 1.09 -1.08
CA GLY A 14 6.69 2.30 -1.40
C GLY A 14 6.49 2.45 -2.91
N LEU A 15 7.57 2.42 -3.69
CA LEU A 15 7.52 2.48 -5.17
C LEU A 15 6.64 1.38 -5.78
N LEU A 16 6.70 0.17 -5.21
CA LEU A 16 5.85 -0.94 -5.63
C LEU A 16 4.37 -0.66 -5.35
N SER A 17 4.06 -0.05 -4.19
CA SER A 17 2.71 0.44 -3.87
C SER A 17 2.24 1.53 -4.83
N LEU A 18 3.13 2.42 -5.29
CA LEU A 18 2.81 3.41 -6.32
C LEU A 18 2.48 2.74 -7.65
N ALA A 19 3.27 1.76 -8.08
CA ALA A 19 2.99 1.02 -9.32
C ALA A 19 1.61 0.36 -9.27
N LEU A 20 1.28 -0.29 -8.14
CA LEU A 20 -0.05 -0.86 -7.91
C LEU A 20 -1.15 0.20 -7.90
N CYS A 21 -0.93 1.35 -7.26
CA CYS A 21 -1.86 2.48 -7.27
C CYS A 21 -2.16 2.96 -8.70
N LEU A 22 -1.14 3.09 -9.55
CA LEU A 22 -1.29 3.51 -10.94
C LEU A 22 -2.06 2.47 -11.76
N LEU A 23 -1.75 1.18 -11.59
CA LEU A 23 -2.49 0.10 -12.25
C LEU A 23 -3.96 0.11 -11.86
N VAL A 24 -4.27 0.15 -10.55
CA VAL A 24 -5.66 0.21 -10.07
C VAL A 24 -6.36 1.49 -10.53
N GLY A 25 -5.64 2.61 -10.61
CA GLY A 25 -6.15 3.87 -11.16
C GLY A 25 -6.51 3.77 -12.65
N LEU A 26 -5.64 3.14 -13.45
CA LEU A 26 -5.90 2.89 -14.86
C LEU A 26 -7.11 1.97 -15.04
N LEU A 27 -7.16 0.86 -14.29
CA LEU A 27 -8.29 -0.06 -14.25
C LEU A 27 -9.61 0.65 -13.91
N SER A 28 -9.59 1.55 -12.92
CA SER A 28 -10.75 2.38 -12.56
C SER A 28 -11.18 3.28 -13.72
N GLY A 29 -10.23 3.91 -14.42
CA GLY A 29 -10.51 4.76 -15.57
C GLY A 29 -11.09 3.99 -16.76
N VAL A 30 -10.56 2.79 -17.05
CA VAL A 30 -11.09 1.92 -18.10
C VAL A 30 -12.50 1.44 -17.76
N GLN A 31 -12.77 1.08 -16.50
CA GLN A 31 -14.12 0.74 -16.05
C GLN A 31 -15.12 1.89 -16.19
N TYR A 32 -14.67 3.14 -16.04
CA TYR A 32 -15.50 4.31 -16.26
C TYR A 32 -15.89 4.47 -17.73
N ALA A 33 -14.99 4.14 -18.66
CA ALA A 33 -15.24 4.19 -20.10
C ALA A 33 -16.03 2.97 -20.62
N ILE A 34 -15.78 1.78 -20.07
CA ILE A 34 -16.43 0.52 -20.47
C ILE A 34 -16.94 -0.18 -19.20
N PRO A 35 -18.20 0.05 -18.82
CA PRO A 35 -18.72 -0.42 -17.54
C PRO A 35 -18.82 -1.96 -17.46
N ASP A 36 -18.86 -2.71 -18.56
CA ASP A 36 -18.93 -4.18 -18.52
C ASP A 36 -17.58 -4.89 -18.37
N PHE A 37 -16.47 -4.16 -18.35
CA PHE A 37 -15.16 -4.73 -18.06
C PHE A 37 -15.00 -4.99 -16.55
N ILE A 38 -14.82 -6.27 -16.15
CA ILE A 38 -14.36 -6.69 -14.80
C ILE A 38 -15.36 -6.44 -13.64
N LYS A 39 -16.61 -6.06 -13.93
CA LYS A 39 -17.69 -5.88 -12.91
C LYS A 39 -17.85 -7.04 -11.92
N GLU A 40 -17.64 -8.28 -12.39
CA GLU A 40 -17.91 -9.50 -11.62
C GLU A 40 -16.87 -9.78 -10.51
N SER A 41 -15.60 -9.43 -10.74
CA SER A 41 -14.52 -9.69 -9.78
C SER A 41 -14.06 -8.44 -9.02
N LEU A 42 -14.22 -7.25 -9.60
CA LEU A 42 -13.63 -6.02 -9.05
C LEU A 42 -14.54 -4.81 -9.37
N PRO A 43 -15.58 -4.56 -8.56
CA PRO A 43 -16.51 -3.44 -8.79
C PRO A 43 -15.86 -2.09 -8.52
N PHE A 44 -16.25 -1.06 -9.27
CA PHE A 44 -15.71 0.30 -9.17
C PHE A 44 -15.79 0.88 -7.74
N THR A 45 -16.83 0.51 -6.98
CA THR A 45 -17.01 0.88 -5.56
C THR A 45 -15.86 0.41 -4.67
N VAL A 46 -15.20 -0.71 -5.02
CA VAL A 46 -14.05 -1.26 -4.29
C VAL A 46 -12.73 -0.70 -4.84
N LEU A 47 -12.61 -0.50 -6.15
CA LEU A 47 -11.37 0.05 -6.74
C LEU A 47 -11.07 1.46 -6.24
N ARG A 48 -12.11 2.29 -6.05
CA ARG A 48 -11.95 3.68 -5.63
C ARG A 48 -11.24 3.83 -4.27
N PRO A 49 -11.69 3.17 -3.18
CA PRO A 49 -10.98 3.18 -1.90
C PRO A 49 -9.64 2.41 -1.96
N LEU A 50 -9.56 1.31 -2.72
CA LEU A 50 -8.33 0.52 -2.86
C LEU A 50 -7.19 1.34 -3.48
N ARG A 51 -7.49 2.11 -4.52
CA ARG A 51 -6.53 3.04 -5.15
C ARG A 51 -6.00 4.06 -4.14
N THR A 52 -6.88 4.71 -3.36
CA THR A 52 -6.45 5.70 -2.37
C THR A 52 -5.62 5.09 -1.24
N LEU A 53 -5.90 3.85 -0.86
CA LEU A 53 -5.10 3.12 0.13
C LEU A 53 -3.69 2.86 -0.38
N PHE A 54 -3.53 2.37 -1.61
CA PHE A 54 -2.20 2.18 -2.21
C PHE A 54 -1.43 3.50 -2.38
N ALA A 55 -2.11 4.58 -2.75
CA ALA A 55 -1.51 5.92 -2.81
C ALA A 55 -0.99 6.37 -1.44
N LEU A 56 -1.81 6.21 -0.40
CA LEU A 56 -1.46 6.60 0.96
C LEU A 56 -0.30 5.76 1.50
N SER A 57 -0.34 4.44 1.30
CA SER A 57 0.74 3.52 1.69
C SER A 57 2.06 3.87 1.02
N TRP A 58 2.05 4.23 -0.27
CA TRP A 58 3.26 4.68 -0.97
C TRP A 58 3.88 5.93 -0.32
N ILE A 59 3.08 6.96 -0.08
CA ILE A 59 3.55 8.23 0.50
C ILE A 59 4.15 7.97 1.88
N PHE A 60 3.44 7.24 2.75
CA PHE A 60 3.94 6.94 4.10
C PHE A 60 5.21 6.11 4.08
N MET A 61 5.28 5.02 3.29
CA MET A 61 6.48 4.19 3.26
C MET A 61 7.69 4.91 2.68
N THR A 62 7.49 5.75 1.65
CA THR A 62 8.58 6.54 1.08
C THR A 62 9.04 7.62 2.06
N ALA A 63 8.11 8.31 2.73
CA ALA A 63 8.45 9.32 3.74
C ALA A 63 9.20 8.72 4.94
N ILE A 64 8.67 7.62 5.50
CA ILE A 64 9.29 6.89 6.62
C ILE A 64 10.66 6.33 6.20
N GLY A 65 10.77 5.76 5.00
CA GLY A 65 12.05 5.29 4.45
C GLY A 65 13.08 6.40 4.32
N GLY A 66 12.67 7.59 3.85
CA GLY A 66 13.53 8.77 3.77
C GLY A 66 13.98 9.27 5.15
N ILE A 67 13.07 9.30 6.13
CA ILE A 67 13.40 9.69 7.51
C ILE A 67 14.39 8.70 8.13
N PHE A 68 14.18 7.39 7.97
CA PHE A 68 15.10 6.38 8.50
C PHE A 68 16.46 6.36 7.79
N TRP A 69 16.52 6.79 6.53
CA TRP A 69 17.79 6.99 5.83
C TRP A 69 18.55 8.18 6.42
N TYR A 70 17.86 9.29 6.73
CA TYR A 70 18.49 10.48 7.30
C TYR A 70 18.93 10.28 8.76
N ILE A 71 18.07 9.69 9.60
CA ILE A 71 18.33 9.49 11.04
C ILE A 71 19.30 8.32 11.29
N GLN A 72 19.73 7.58 10.26
CA GLN A 72 20.62 6.43 10.43
C GLN A 72 21.96 6.74 11.13
N ASN A 73 22.34 8.02 11.21
CA ASN A 73 23.49 8.51 11.97
C ASN A 73 23.28 8.56 13.49
N GLU A 74 22.04 8.51 13.97
CA GLU A 74 21.70 8.44 15.40
C GLU A 74 21.48 6.99 15.86
N LYS A 75 21.71 6.71 17.15
CA LYS A 75 21.54 5.38 17.77
C LYS A 75 20.06 4.95 17.86
N ILE A 76 19.36 4.83 16.74
CA ILE A 76 18.02 4.23 16.70
C ILE A 76 18.14 2.72 16.91
N ASN A 77 17.25 2.19 17.76
CA ASN A 77 17.12 0.75 17.95
C ASN A 77 16.57 0.10 16.67
N PRO A 78 17.36 -0.76 15.97
CA PRO A 78 16.97 -1.35 14.69
C PRO A 78 15.75 -2.28 14.79
N VAL A 79 15.40 -2.74 15.99
CA VAL A 79 14.24 -3.60 16.23
C VAL A 79 12.93 -2.84 16.02
N ILE A 80 12.88 -1.58 16.44
CA ILE A 80 11.68 -0.73 16.31
C ILE A 80 11.39 -0.43 14.84
N MET A 81 12.45 -0.09 14.07
CA MET A 81 12.37 0.09 12.62
C MET A 81 11.78 -1.14 11.93
N LYS A 82 12.31 -2.33 12.23
CA LYS A 82 11.81 -3.58 11.63
C LYS A 82 10.35 -3.86 11.97
N SER A 83 9.98 -3.67 13.23
CA SER A 83 8.61 -3.94 13.70
C SER A 83 7.60 -3.02 13.00
N GLN A 84 7.90 -1.73 12.93
CA GLN A 84 7.03 -0.76 12.25
C GLN A 84 6.87 -1.08 10.75
N PHE A 85 7.95 -1.50 10.07
CA PHE A 85 7.89 -1.94 8.67
C PHE A 85 6.90 -3.10 8.50
N TRP A 86 7.04 -4.11 9.35
CA TRP A 86 6.25 -5.34 9.25
C TRP A 86 4.78 -5.06 9.55
N ILE A 87 4.48 -4.31 10.61
CA ILE A 87 3.11 -3.95 10.97
C ILE A 87 2.45 -3.17 9.83
N PHE A 88 3.13 -2.17 9.27
CA PHE A 88 2.56 -1.34 8.21
C PHE A 88 2.33 -2.13 6.92
N THR A 89 3.30 -2.95 6.52
CA THR A 89 3.20 -3.77 5.30
C THR A 89 2.12 -4.85 5.43
N VAL A 90 2.09 -5.58 6.54
CA VAL A 90 1.07 -6.61 6.79
C VAL A 90 -0.32 -6.00 6.89
N THR A 91 -0.46 -4.87 7.58
CA THR A 91 -1.77 -4.19 7.70
C THR A 91 -2.25 -3.72 6.33
N GLY A 92 -1.39 -3.09 5.53
CA GLY A 92 -1.74 -2.66 4.17
C GLY A 92 -2.15 -3.83 3.27
N PHE A 93 -1.43 -4.95 3.34
CA PHE A 93 -1.75 -6.16 2.58
C PHE A 93 -3.07 -6.80 3.04
N LEU A 94 -3.30 -6.86 4.35
CA LEU A 94 -4.53 -7.42 4.93
C LEU A 94 -5.76 -6.58 4.56
N ILE A 95 -5.62 -5.24 4.57
CA ILE A 95 -6.67 -4.32 4.11
C ILE A 95 -6.96 -4.57 2.62
N ALA A 96 -5.94 -4.63 1.77
CA ALA A 96 -6.12 -4.91 0.34
C ALA A 96 -6.86 -6.24 0.10
N ILE A 97 -6.49 -7.31 0.84
CA ILE A 97 -7.19 -8.60 0.78
C ILE A 97 -8.65 -8.46 1.24
N CYS A 98 -8.92 -7.76 2.35
CA CYS A 98 -10.29 -7.55 2.83
C CYS A 98 -11.18 -6.83 1.81
N TYR A 99 -10.62 -5.86 1.07
CA TYR A 99 -11.34 -5.17 0.00
C TYR A 99 -11.66 -6.11 -1.17
N ILE A 100 -10.71 -6.96 -1.59
CA ILE A 100 -10.92 -7.94 -2.68
C ILE A 100 -11.94 -9.00 -2.28
N PHE A 101 -11.87 -9.51 -1.04
CA PHE A 101 -12.82 -10.49 -0.50
C PHE A 101 -14.19 -9.89 -0.18
N LYS A 102 -14.42 -8.60 -0.49
CA LYS A 102 -15.71 -7.93 -0.31
C LYS A 102 -16.27 -8.04 1.11
N LYS A 103 -15.41 -8.27 2.12
CA LYS A 103 -15.82 -8.46 3.52
C LYS A 103 -16.26 -7.16 4.22
N PHE A 104 -16.45 -6.10 3.43
CA PHE A 104 -17.18 -4.89 3.75
C PHE A 104 -18.64 -4.92 3.28
N GLU A 105 -19.14 -6.08 2.82
CA GLU A 105 -20.57 -6.38 2.88
C GLU A 105 -20.94 -6.50 4.36
N GLY A 106 -21.12 -5.35 5.00
CA GLY A 106 -22.17 -5.21 6.00
C GLY A 106 -23.43 -5.74 5.36
N LYS A 107 -23.72 -7.00 5.66
CA LYS A 107 -25.03 -7.60 5.83
C LYS A 107 -26.14 -6.96 4.98
N ASN A 108 -26.64 -7.75 4.03
CA ASN A 108 -27.98 -7.64 3.44
C ASN A 108 -28.95 -6.86 4.35
N ILE A 109 -29.37 -5.68 3.90
CA ILE A 109 -30.66 -5.06 4.23
C ILE A 109 -31.15 -4.40 2.95
#